data_AF-A0A9D7D5S0-F1
#
_entry.id   AF-A0A9D7D5S0-F1
#
_cell.length_a   1.000
_cell.length_b   1.000
_cell.length_c   1.000
_cell.angle_alpha   90.00
_cell.angle_beta   90.00
_cell.angle_gamma   90.00
#
_symmetry.space_group_name_H-M   'P 1'
#
loop_
_entity.id
_entity.type
_entity.pdbx_description
1 polymer ?
#
loop_
_entity_poly.entity_id
_entity_poly.type
_entity_poly.pdbx_seq_one_letter_code
_entity_poly.pdbx_strand_id
1 'polypeptide(L)'
;MPVTIRVFDPAMCCSTGVCGPSLDPELARFAADVDWLQKQGVTVERFNLSQQPAAFADTPAVKEALGRGTAVLPLVLVGDRIAVESAYPSRETLAALAGLVVKKHDVAPVASTGCCGPTASAKSKTGCC
;
A
#
# COMPACT_ATOMS: atom_id res chain seq x y z
N MET A 1 -16.96 4.63 17.15
CA MET A 1 -15.58 4.51 17.65
C MET A 1 -14.68 4.66 16.43
N PRO A 2 -13.73 5.60 16.40
CA PRO A 2 -12.80 5.71 15.29
C PRO A 2 -11.99 4.41 15.21
N VAL A 3 -11.90 3.81 14.01
CA VAL A 3 -11.07 2.64 13.80
C VAL A 3 -9.62 3.10 13.65
N THR A 4 -8.75 2.61 14.53
CA THR A 4 -7.31 2.90 14.48
C THR A 4 -6.59 1.71 13.86
N ILE A 5 -5.84 1.96 12.79
CA ILE A 5 -4.98 0.97 12.14
C ILE A 5 -3.54 1.25 12.57
N ARG A 6 -2.87 0.25 13.14
CA ARG A 6 -1.46 0.34 13.56
C ARG A 6 -0.63 -0.59 12.69
N VAL A 7 0.38 -0.05 12.02
CA VAL A 7 1.24 -0.78 11.09
C VAL A 7 2.62 -0.87 11.70
N PHE A 8 3.17 -2.07 11.76
CA PHE A 8 4.48 -2.37 12.32
C PHE A 8 5.39 -2.84 11.20
N ASP A 9 6.22 -1.92 10.75
CA ASP A 9 7.13 -2.08 9.63
C ASP A 9 8.42 -2.80 10.04
N PRO A 10 9.05 -3.54 9.12
CA PRO A 10 10.36 -4.13 9.34
C PRO A 10 11.43 -3.07 9.64
N ALA A 11 12.59 -3.54 10.08
CA ALA A 11 13.77 -2.72 10.28
C ALA A 11 14.22 -2.11 8.93
N MET A 12 13.75 -0.90 8.64
CA MET A 12 14.10 -0.13 7.44
C MET A 12 14.87 1.13 7.81
N CYS A 13 15.74 1.61 6.91
CA CYS A 13 16.49 2.85 7.11
C CYS A 13 15.60 4.09 7.28
N CYS A 14 14.33 4.04 6.87
CA CYS A 14 13.37 5.12 7.11
C CYS A 14 11.92 4.65 7.20
N SER A 15 11.04 5.49 7.76
CA SER A 15 9.65 5.16 8.12
C SER A 15 8.75 4.84 6.92
N THR A 16 9.10 5.31 5.73
CA THR A 16 8.38 4.97 4.49
C THR A 16 9.07 3.88 3.68
N GLY A 17 10.32 3.53 4.03
CA GLY A 17 11.19 2.64 3.26
C GLY A 17 11.49 3.09 1.83
N VAL A 18 11.22 4.35 1.51
CA VAL A 18 11.49 4.96 0.20
C VAL A 18 12.91 5.54 0.12
N CYS A 19 13.67 5.47 1.22
CA CYS A 19 14.99 6.09 1.35
C CYS A 19 16.08 5.07 1.06
N GLY A 20 16.21 4.70 -0.21
CA GLY A 20 17.22 3.80 -0.71
C GLY A 20 17.26 3.83 -2.24
N PRO A 21 18.36 3.39 -2.88
CA PRO A 21 18.47 3.34 -4.34
C PRO A 21 17.43 2.38 -4.98
N SER A 22 16.88 1.46 -4.18
CA SER A 22 15.80 0.56 -4.57
C SER A 22 14.50 1.04 -3.94
N LEU A 23 13.73 1.82 -4.70
CA LEU A 23 12.38 2.21 -4.33
C LEU A 23 11.50 0.96 -4.38
N ASP A 24 10.97 0.52 -3.24
CA ASP A 24 10.00 -0.56 -3.22
C ASP A 24 8.62 -0.02 -3.67
N PRO A 25 8.10 -0.44 -4.84
CA PRO A 25 6.81 0.02 -5.34
C PRO A 25 5.64 -0.36 -4.40
N GLU A 26 5.79 -1.43 -3.61
CA GLU A 26 4.77 -1.85 -2.63
C GLU A 26 4.68 -0.84 -1.48
N LEU A 27 5.82 -0.37 -0.97
CA LEU A 27 5.89 0.65 0.08
C LEU A 27 5.36 2.01 -0.40
N ALA A 28 5.69 2.39 -1.63
CA ALA A 28 5.18 3.62 -2.24
C ALA A 28 3.65 3.57 -2.42
N ARG A 29 3.12 2.44 -2.90
CA ARG A 29 1.67 2.21 -3.00
C ARG A 29 1.02 2.27 -1.62
N PHE A 30 1.59 1.59 -0.63
CA PHE A 30 1.05 1.55 0.72
C PHE A 30 1.03 2.95 1.36
N ALA A 31 2.08 3.74 1.19
CA ALA A 31 2.11 5.12 1.68
C ALA A 31 0.97 5.99 1.09
N ALA A 32 0.68 5.82 -0.21
CA ALA A 32 -0.44 6.51 -0.86
C ALA A 32 -1.81 6.01 -0.35
N ASP A 33 -1.93 4.71 -0.08
CA ASP A 33 -3.16 4.13 0.49
C ASP A 33 -3.40 4.58 1.93
N VAL A 34 -2.35 4.74 2.73
CA VAL A 34 -2.42 5.31 4.09
C VAL A 34 -2.87 6.77 4.08
N ASP A 35 -2.29 7.60 3.20
CA ASP A 35 -2.73 9.00 3.02
C ASP A 35 -4.21 9.08 2.60
N TRP A 36 -4.65 8.18 1.72
CA TRP A 36 -6.05 8.07 1.33
C TRP A 36 -6.96 7.72 2.53
N LEU A 37 -6.57 6.76 3.39
CA LEU A 37 -7.33 6.39 4.59
C LEU A 37 -7.44 7.54 5.58
N GLN A 38 -6.33 8.27 5.81
CA GLN A 38 -6.32 9.44 6.68
C GLN A 38 -7.28 10.52 6.17
N LYS A 39 -7.35 10.72 4.85
CA LYS A 39 -8.34 11.62 4.22
C LYS A 39 -9.79 11.16 4.37
N GLN A 40 -10.04 9.85 4.53
CA GLN A 40 -11.36 9.31 4.86
C GLN A 40 -11.70 9.42 6.36
N GLY A 41 -10.80 9.96 7.19
CA GLY A 41 -10.98 10.10 8.64
C GLY A 41 -10.58 8.87 9.45
N VAL A 42 -9.79 7.96 8.87
CA VAL A 42 -9.23 6.78 9.56
C VAL A 42 -7.88 7.14 10.16
N THR A 43 -7.68 6.84 11.44
CA THR A 43 -6.38 7.03 12.08
C THR A 43 -5.46 5.88 11.71
N VAL A 44 -4.34 6.19 11.06
CA VAL A 44 -3.31 5.21 10.73
C VAL A 44 -1.99 5.61 11.39
N GLU A 45 -1.45 4.72 12.22
CA GLU A 45 -0.16 4.87 12.88
C GLU A 45 0.84 3.88 12.30
N ARG A 46 2.05 4.33 11.98
CA ARG A 46 3.13 3.47 11.47
C ARG A 46 4.30 3.48 12.44
N PHE A 47 4.81 2.31 12.77
CA PHE A 47 5.94 2.09 13.65
C PHE A 47 7.03 1.34 12.89
N ASN A 48 8.26 1.82 12.92
CA ASN A 48 9.40 1.16 12.29
C ASN A 48 10.26 0.50 13.39
N LEU A 49 10.61 -0.77 13.22
CA LEU A 49 11.37 -1.53 14.23
C LEU A 49 12.74 -0.90 14.57
N SER A 50 13.43 -0.32 13.58
CA SER A 50 14.72 0.35 13.77
C SER A 50 14.61 1.69 14.50
N GLN A 51 13.48 2.39 14.38
CA GLN A 51 13.29 3.72 14.98
C GLN A 51 12.55 3.66 16.31
N GLN A 52 11.60 2.74 16.46
CA GLN A 52 10.66 2.65 17.58
C GLN A 52 10.53 1.21 18.11
N PRO A 53 11.63 0.54 18.51
CA PRO A 53 11.57 -0.85 18.99
C PRO A 53 10.70 -1.02 20.24
N ALA A 54 10.56 0.03 21.07
CA ALA A 54 9.70 0.00 22.25
C ALA A 54 8.23 -0.28 21.91
N ALA A 55 7.69 0.32 20.84
CA ALA A 55 6.29 0.13 20.45
C ALA A 55 5.96 -1.34 20.10
N PHE A 56 6.95 -2.08 19.59
CA PHE A 56 6.83 -3.51 19.28
C PHE A 56 6.87 -4.36 20.55
N ALA A 57 7.65 -3.97 21.55
CA ALA A 57 7.73 -4.65 22.84
C ALA A 57 6.50 -4.38 23.73
N ASP A 58 5.94 -3.18 23.63
CA ASP A 58 4.78 -2.73 24.41
C ASP A 58 3.44 -3.28 23.89
N THR A 59 3.43 -3.82 22.67
CA THR A 59 2.22 -4.39 22.06
C THR A 59 2.27 -5.93 22.13
N PRO A 60 1.49 -6.59 23.01
CA PRO A 60 1.63 -8.02 23.28
C PRO A 60 1.51 -8.91 22.03
N ALA A 61 0.54 -8.61 21.17
CA ALA A 61 0.33 -9.37 19.93
C ALA A 61 1.54 -9.29 18.98
N VAL A 62 2.13 -8.09 18.84
CA VAL A 62 3.34 -7.88 18.02
C VAL A 62 4.54 -8.57 18.64
N LYS A 63 4.69 -8.47 19.97
CA LYS A 63 5.77 -9.14 20.70
C LYS A 63 5.72 -10.67 20.54
N GLU A 64 4.54 -11.26 20.60
CA GLU A 64 4.34 -12.70 20.37
C GLU A 64 4.70 -13.08 18.93
N ALA A 65 4.25 -12.29 17.95
CA ALA A 65 4.59 -12.51 16.54
C ALA A 65 6.11 -12.42 16.30
N LEU A 66 6.78 -11.41 16.89
CA LEU A 66 8.24 -11.28 16.84
C LEU A 66 8.98 -12.45 17.49
N GLY A 67 8.38 -13.13 18.47
CA GLY A 67 8.92 -14.36 19.05
C GLY A 67 9.04 -15.50 18.04
N ARG A 68 8.23 -15.49 16.97
CA ARG A 68 8.33 -16.43 15.83
C ARG A 68 9.41 -16.02 14.81
N GLY A 69 9.92 -14.79 14.91
CA GLY A 69 10.95 -14.23 14.03
C GLY A 69 10.51 -12.93 13.36
N THR A 70 11.47 -12.15 12.85
CA THR A 70 11.22 -10.85 12.21
C THR A 70 10.65 -10.96 10.78
N ALA A 71 10.62 -12.17 10.22
CA ALA A 71 10.07 -12.45 8.89
C ALA A 71 8.53 -12.30 8.81
N VAL A 72 7.85 -12.19 9.96
CA VAL A 72 6.39 -11.93 10.03
C VAL A 72 6.03 -10.47 9.79
N LEU A 73 7.02 -9.58 9.71
CA LEU A 73 6.82 -8.17 9.41
C LEU A 73 6.62 -7.99 7.89
N PRO A 74 5.80 -7.02 7.45
CA PRO A 74 5.04 -6.06 8.25
C PRO A 74 3.80 -6.69 8.94
N LEU A 75 3.46 -6.19 10.14
CA LEU A 75 2.24 -6.57 10.84
C LEU A 75 1.23 -5.41 10.81
N VAL A 76 -0.03 -5.69 10.51
CA VAL A 76 -1.11 -4.71 10.53
C VAL A 76 -2.12 -5.08 11.60
N LEU A 77 -2.32 -4.18 12.54
CA LEU A 77 -3.28 -4.30 13.63
C LEU A 77 -4.46 -3.35 13.41
N VAL A 78 -5.64 -3.82 13.77
CA VAL A 78 -6.88 -3.02 13.80
C VAL A 78 -7.37 -3.01 15.24
N GLY A 79 -7.22 -1.86 15.90
CA GLY A 79 -7.30 -1.79 17.36
C GLY A 79 -6.17 -2.63 17.99
N ASP A 80 -6.54 -3.70 18.69
CA ASP A 80 -5.61 -4.58 19.42
C ASP A 80 -5.45 -5.97 18.78
N ARG A 81 -6.00 -6.19 17.59
CA ARG A 81 -5.94 -7.49 16.90
C ARG A 81 -5.10 -7.41 15.64
N ILE A 82 -4.29 -8.44 15.42
CA ILE A 82 -3.56 -8.62 14.16
C ILE A 82 -4.57 -9.00 13.07
N ALA A 83 -4.59 -8.22 12.00
CA ALA A 83 -5.42 -8.46 10.82
C ALA A 83 -4.61 -9.07 9.67
N VAL A 84 -3.34 -8.66 9.50
CA VAL A 84 -2.46 -9.11 8.42
C VAL A 84 -1.04 -9.26 8.95
N GLU A 85 -0.34 -10.29 8.49
CA GLU A 85 1.08 -10.56 8.77
C GLU A 85 1.85 -10.74 7.46
N SER A 86 3.15 -10.44 7.45
CA SER A 86 4.12 -10.65 6.37
C SER A 86 3.87 -9.95 5.02
N ALA A 87 2.84 -9.11 4.91
CA ALA A 87 2.50 -8.43 3.66
C ALA A 87 1.77 -7.09 3.89
N TYR A 88 1.93 -6.14 2.97
CA TYR A 88 1.16 -4.91 2.97
C TYR A 88 -0.23 -5.15 2.35
N PRO A 89 -1.33 -4.96 3.10
CA PRO A 89 -2.67 -5.14 2.54
C PRO A 89 -2.98 -4.11 1.46
N SER A 90 -3.83 -4.50 0.52
CA SER A 90 -4.36 -3.58 -0.47
C SER A 90 -5.31 -2.55 0.15
N ARG A 91 -5.54 -1.44 -0.57
CA ARG A 91 -6.52 -0.42 -0.21
C ARG A 91 -7.89 -0.99 0.14
N GLU A 92 -8.37 -1.97 -0.64
CA GLU A 92 -9.68 -2.58 -0.44
C GLU A 92 -9.75 -3.30 0.91
N THR A 93 -8.70 -4.05 1.25
CA THR A 93 -8.57 -4.74 2.53
C THR A 93 -8.48 -3.73 3.67
N LEU A 94 -7.64 -2.70 3.55
CA LEU A 94 -7.54 -1.65 4.58
C LEU A 94 -8.86 -0.94 4.83
N ALA A 95 -9.62 -0.65 3.78
CA ALA A 95 -10.91 -0.02 3.91
C ALA A 95 -11.97 -0.94 4.52
N ALA A 96 -11.96 -2.23 4.16
CA ALA A 96 -12.82 -3.23 4.79
C ALA A 96 -12.52 -3.36 6.30
N LEU A 97 -11.23 -3.38 6.66
CA LEU A 97 -10.76 -3.39 8.04
C LEU A 97 -11.14 -2.10 8.80
N ALA A 98 -11.12 -0.94 8.13
CA ALA A 98 -11.54 0.33 8.66
C ALA A 98 -13.08 0.48 8.76
N GLY A 99 -13.85 -0.49 8.27
CA GLY A 99 -15.31 -0.38 8.17
C GLY A 99 -15.78 0.68 7.16
N LEU A 100 -14.90 1.12 6.26
CA LEU A 100 -15.24 2.03 5.18
C LEU A 100 -15.93 1.25 4.05
N VAL A 101 -17.13 1.69 3.68
CA VAL A 101 -17.79 1.22 2.46
C VAL A 101 -17.05 1.85 1.28
N VAL A 102 -16.06 1.14 0.73
CA VAL A 102 -15.48 1.52 -0.56
C VAL A 102 -16.56 1.36 -1.61
N LYS A 103 -17.19 2.48 -2.00
CA LYS A 103 -17.84 2.53 -3.30
C LYS A 103 -16.73 2.30 -4.31
N LYS A 104 -16.63 1.08 -4.81
CA LYS A 104 -15.87 0.75 -5.99
C LYS A 104 -16.45 1.64 -7.08
N HIS A 105 -15.82 2.78 -7.34
CA HIS A 105 -16.02 3.40 -8.64
C HIS A 105 -15.46 2.38 -9.60
N ASP A 106 -16.34 1.75 -10.37
CA ASP A 106 -16.02 0.94 -11.53
C ASP A 106 -14.94 1.66 -12.34
N VAL A 107 -13.68 1.32 -12.08
CA VAL A 107 -12.64 1.52 -13.06
C VAL A 107 -12.97 0.45 -14.08
N ALA A 108 -13.72 0.86 -15.09
CA ALA A 108 -13.91 0.11 -16.32
C ALA A 108 -12.56 -0.55 -16.68
N PRO A 109 -12.57 -1.83 -17.09
CA PRO A 109 -11.34 -2.45 -17.52
C PRO A 109 -10.78 -1.57 -18.62
N VAL A 110 -9.57 -1.04 -18.43
CA VAL A 110 -8.80 -0.51 -19.54
C VAL A 110 -8.43 -1.74 -20.35
N ALA A 111 -9.39 -2.20 -21.13
CA ALA A 111 -9.18 -3.11 -22.22
C ALA A 111 -8.16 -2.41 -23.11
N SER A 112 -6.93 -2.93 -23.07
CA SER A 112 -5.90 -2.68 -24.06
C SER A 112 -6.53 -2.89 -25.44
N THR A 113 -7.04 -1.82 -26.02
CA THR A 113 -7.65 -1.87 -27.34
C THR A 113 -6.51 -1.78 -28.34
N GLY A 114 -5.84 -2.90 -28.55
CA GLY A 114 -5.39 -3.20 -29.89
C GLY A 114 -6.63 -3.43 -30.74
N CYS A 115 -6.75 -2.66 -31.83
CA CYS A 115 -7.35 -3.01 -33.14
C CYS A 115 -7.92 -1.78 -33.87
N CYS A 116 -7.16 -1.28 -34.86
CA CYS A 116 -7.59 -0.75 -36.18
C CYS A 116 -8.55 0.47 -36.24
N GLY A 117 -8.32 1.53 -37.02
CA GLY A 117 -7.49 1.71 -38.21
C GLY A 117 -7.54 3.17 -38.73
N PRO A 118 -7.47 3.41 -40.06
CA PRO A 118 -6.34 4.03 -40.74
C PRO A 118 -6.50 5.54 -40.98
N THR A 119 -5.39 6.26 -41.02
CA THR A 119 -5.31 7.49 -41.82
C THR A 119 -3.95 7.57 -42.48
N ALA A 120 -4.00 7.29 -43.79
CA ALA A 120 -2.97 7.70 -44.71
C ALA A 120 -2.66 9.18 -44.50
N SER A 121 -1.40 9.48 -44.26
CA SER A 121 -0.82 10.78 -44.58
C SER A 121 0.50 10.52 -45.28
N ALA A 122 0.36 10.02 -46.50
CA ALA A 122 1.39 10.17 -47.51
C ALA A 122 1.62 11.67 -47.73
N LYS A 123 2.75 12.16 -47.26
CA LYS A 123 3.39 13.37 -47.77
C LYS A 123 4.88 13.08 -47.91
N SER A 124 5.24 12.51 -49.06
CA SER A 124 6.51 12.84 -49.69
C SER A 124 6.32 12.86 -51.19
N LYS A 125 6.90 13.90 -51.78
CA LYS A 125 6.87 14.29 -53.19
C LYS A 125 7.32 13.15 -54.10
N THR A 126 6.69 13.01 -55.27
CA THR A 126 7.31 13.16 -56.61
C THR A 126 6.41 12.54 -57.68
N GLY A 127 6.02 13.36 -58.66
CA GLY A 127 6.02 13.05 -60.10
C GLY A 127 5.16 11.92 -60.68
N CYS A 128 4.20 12.33 -61.51
CA CYS A 128 3.90 11.87 -62.88
C CYS A 128 4.01 10.37 -63.23
N CYS A 129 2.90 9.77 -63.66
CA CYS A 129 2.52 9.49 -65.06
C CYS A 129 1.24 8.63 -65.08
#